data_AF-A0A3B0S371-F1
#
_entry.id   AF-A0A3B0S371-F1
#
_cell.length_a   1.000
_cell.length_b   1.000
_cell.length_c   1.000
_cell.angle_alpha   90.00
_cell.angle_beta   90.00
_cell.angle_gamma   90.00
#
_symmetry.space_group_name_H-M   'P 1'
#
loop_
_entity.id
_entity.type
_entity.pdbx_description
1 polymer ?
#
loop_
_entity_poly.entity_id
_entity_poly.type
_entity_poly.pdbx_seq_one_letter_code
_entity_poly.pdbx_strand_id
1 'polypeptide(L)'
;ELKTGFTLPLLLQGVDRLAVSDHVYLAFAVSEVASKNSLWKKNRKEIKKLCRRLGLGLITVRLNQNRDDFVEVHLDPLPYTPRKNTKRQGRLLREFELRVGDPNQGGVTRRSIITAYRQDALRCLQHLHENGPTKLADLRTATGVMRAAGILQDDHYGWFERVARGVYQITPKGTAALDEFAEALAAI
;
A
#
# COMPACT_ATOMS: atom_id res chain seq x y z
N GLU A 1 -17.59 30.01 8.27
CA GLU A 1 -17.16 30.08 9.68
C GLU A 1 -15.65 30.01 9.74
N LEU A 2 -14.98 30.94 10.44
CA LEU A 2 -13.52 30.94 10.59
C LEU A 2 -13.14 30.20 11.88
N LYS A 3 -12.26 29.21 11.78
CA LYS A 3 -11.70 28.51 12.96
C LYS A 3 -10.26 28.91 13.22
N THR A 4 -9.74 28.59 14.41
CA THR A 4 -8.35 28.87 14.80
C THR A 4 -7.33 27.94 14.15
N GLY A 5 -7.77 26.82 13.57
CA GLY A 5 -6.90 25.86 12.91
C GLY A 5 -7.67 24.79 12.14
N PHE A 6 -6.94 23.96 11.39
CA PHE A 6 -7.52 22.82 10.70
C PHE A 6 -7.71 21.65 11.67
N THR A 7 -8.96 21.31 11.97
CA THR A 7 -9.33 20.25 12.92
C THR A 7 -10.34 19.29 12.29
N LEU A 8 -10.47 18.08 12.83
CA LEU A 8 -11.47 17.11 12.37
C LEU A 8 -12.91 17.64 12.50
N PRO A 9 -13.32 18.31 13.60
CA PRO A 9 -14.64 18.94 13.66
C PRO A 9 -14.91 19.96 12.57
N LEU A 10 -13.93 20.80 12.21
CA LEU A 10 -14.08 21.74 11.08
C LEU A 10 -14.30 21.00 9.76
N LEU A 11 -13.55 19.92 9.54
CA LEU A 11 -13.70 19.11 8.34
C LEU A 11 -15.09 18.47 8.25
N LEU A 12 -15.56 17.85 9.34
CA LEU A 12 -16.87 17.23 9.41
C LEU A 12 -17.98 18.26 9.18
N GLN A 13 -17.89 19.42 9.82
CA GLN A 13 -18.81 20.53 9.57
C GLN A 13 -18.83 20.94 8.08
N GLY A 14 -17.67 20.99 7.42
CA GLY A 14 -17.61 21.25 5.98
C GLY A 14 -18.32 20.20 5.14
N VAL A 15 -18.09 18.91 5.45
CA VAL A 15 -18.74 17.79 4.76
C VAL A 15 -20.26 17.85 4.95
N ASP A 16 -20.75 18.11 6.17
CA ASP A 16 -22.18 18.23 6.43
C ASP A 16 -22.81 19.37 5.62
N ARG A 17 -22.07 20.45 5.35
CA ARG A 17 -22.54 21.58 4.54
C ARG A 17 -22.62 21.28 3.04
N LEU A 18 -21.92 20.24 2.56
CA LEU A 18 -22.03 19.81 1.16
C LEU A 18 -23.44 19.30 0.82
N ALA A 19 -24.21 18.86 1.82
CA ALA A 19 -25.62 18.51 1.62
C ALA A 19 -26.49 19.71 1.22
N VAL A 20 -26.02 20.94 1.47
CA VAL A 20 -26.75 22.19 1.19
C VAL A 20 -26.22 22.89 -0.06
N SER A 21 -24.92 22.81 -0.34
CA SER A 21 -24.29 23.49 -1.48
C SER A 21 -22.98 22.80 -1.87
N ASP A 22 -22.68 22.79 -3.17
CA ASP A 22 -21.38 22.33 -3.68
C ASP A 22 -20.27 23.38 -3.46
N HIS A 23 -20.60 24.63 -3.13
CA HIS A 23 -19.65 25.73 -2.94
C HIS A 23 -19.29 25.96 -1.48
N VAL A 24 -18.71 24.95 -0.82
CA VAL A 24 -18.33 25.02 0.60
C VAL A 24 -16.84 25.30 0.74
N TYR A 25 -16.48 26.33 1.51
CA TYR A 25 -15.10 26.66 1.87
C TYR A 25 -14.84 26.45 3.36
N LEU A 26 -13.76 25.75 3.67
CA LEU A 26 -13.19 25.71 5.01
C LEU A 26 -12.21 26.87 5.19
N ALA A 27 -12.45 27.71 6.20
CA ALA A 27 -11.57 28.82 6.54
C ALA A 27 -10.98 28.64 7.93
N PHE A 28 -9.66 28.79 8.07
CA PHE A 28 -9.02 28.83 9.38
C PHE A 28 -7.84 29.81 9.44
N ALA A 29 -7.56 30.27 10.65
CA ALA A 29 -6.47 31.19 10.91
C ALA A 29 -5.11 30.47 10.85
N VAL A 30 -4.12 31.10 10.22
CA VAL A 30 -2.73 30.66 10.23
C VAL A 30 -1.91 31.74 10.93
N SER A 31 -1.50 31.46 12.16
CA SER A 31 -0.57 32.34 12.88
C SER A 31 0.88 32.04 12.49
N GLU A 32 1.66 33.10 12.26
CA GLU A 32 3.11 32.99 12.04
C GLU A 32 3.82 32.46 13.29
N VAL A 33 3.32 32.87 14.47
CA VAL A 33 3.83 32.53 15.81
C VAL A 33 3.40 31.13 16.25
N ALA A 34 2.23 30.65 15.78
CA ALA A 34 1.73 29.31 16.09
C ALA A 34 2.59 28.23 15.42
N SER A 35 3.67 27.90 16.12
CA SER A 35 4.37 26.62 16.19
C SER A 35 4.96 26.10 14.88
N LYS A 36 6.27 25.84 14.89
CA LYS A 36 6.96 24.92 13.96
C LYS A 36 6.23 23.57 13.81
N ASN A 37 5.32 23.22 14.72
CA ASN A 37 4.52 22.00 14.74
C ASN A 37 3.06 22.13 14.27
N SER A 38 2.64 23.26 13.66
CA SER A 38 1.28 23.36 13.10
C SER A 38 1.00 22.25 12.07
N LEU A 39 -0.12 21.54 12.24
CA LEU A 39 -0.60 20.49 11.32
C LEU A 39 -0.66 21.01 9.89
N TRP A 40 -1.09 22.27 9.71
CA TRP A 40 -1.14 22.91 8.41
C TRP A 40 0.24 22.99 7.74
N LYS A 41 1.29 23.39 8.48
CA LYS A 41 2.65 23.50 7.93
C LYS A 41 3.22 22.13 7.57
N LYS A 42 2.99 21.09 8.39
CA LYS A 42 3.49 19.74 8.16
C LYS A 42 2.77 19.00 7.04
N ASN A 43 1.44 19.15 6.97
CA ASN A 43 0.57 18.34 6.13
C ASN A 43 -0.19 19.16 5.07
N ARG A 44 0.34 20.33 4.67
CA ARG A 44 -0.32 21.23 3.70
C ARG A 44 -0.76 20.50 2.44
N LYS A 45 0.10 19.63 1.89
CA LYS A 45 -0.18 18.87 0.67
C LYS A 45 -1.27 17.83 0.88
N GLU A 46 -1.23 17.12 2.00
CA GLU A 46 -2.19 16.08 2.39
C GLU A 46 -3.57 16.68 2.69
N ILE A 47 -3.61 17.80 3.42
CA ILE A 47 -4.84 18.56 3.71
C ILE A 47 -5.46 19.06 2.41
N LYS A 48 -4.66 19.68 1.51
CA LYS A 48 -5.17 20.10 0.19
C LYS A 48 -5.73 18.90 -0.60
N LYS A 49 -5.02 17.76 -0.62
CA LYS A 49 -5.52 16.55 -1.29
C LYS A 49 -6.82 16.03 -0.67
N LEU A 50 -6.94 16.06 0.66
CA LEU A 50 -8.14 15.64 1.37
C LEU A 50 -9.34 16.53 1.04
N CYS A 51 -9.20 17.86 1.18
CA CYS A 51 -10.25 18.80 0.82
C CYS A 51 -10.66 18.65 -0.65
N ARG A 52 -9.68 18.53 -1.56
CA ARG A 52 -9.96 18.25 -2.98
C ARG A 52 -10.76 16.98 -3.17
N ARG A 53 -10.43 15.89 -2.46
CA ARG A 53 -11.14 14.60 -2.58
C ARG A 53 -12.58 14.66 -2.08
N LEU A 54 -12.83 15.53 -1.12
CA LEU A 54 -14.16 15.75 -0.54
C LEU A 54 -14.96 16.82 -1.31
N GLY A 55 -14.36 17.50 -2.28
CA GLY A 55 -15.00 18.61 -3.00
C GLY A 55 -15.05 19.93 -2.21
N LEU A 56 -14.26 20.07 -1.15
CA LEU A 56 -14.22 21.25 -0.30
C LEU A 56 -13.19 22.28 -0.77
N GLY A 57 -13.58 23.55 -0.74
CA GLY A 57 -12.69 24.69 -0.84
C GLY A 57 -11.89 24.90 0.44
N LEU A 58 -10.75 25.58 0.31
CA LEU A 58 -9.83 25.79 1.43
C LEU A 58 -9.25 27.19 1.41
N ILE A 59 -9.45 27.92 2.50
CA ILE A 59 -8.98 29.29 2.70
C ILE A 59 -8.17 29.34 4.00
N THR A 60 -7.06 30.05 3.97
CA THR A 60 -6.35 30.41 5.21
C THR A 60 -6.35 31.91 5.38
N VAL A 61 -6.56 32.36 6.62
CA VAL A 61 -6.50 33.77 6.98
C VAL A 61 -5.30 33.99 7.89
N ARG A 62 -4.38 34.85 7.50
CA ARG A 62 -3.29 35.30 8.36
C ARG A 62 -3.76 36.57 9.06
N LEU A 63 -4.00 36.46 10.35
CA LEU A 63 -4.32 37.59 11.22
C LEU A 63 -3.02 38.01 11.88
N ASN A 64 -2.51 39.20 11.56
CA ASN A 64 -1.27 39.71 12.13
C ASN A 64 -1.54 41.05 12.83
N GLN A 65 -1.03 41.23 14.05
CA GLN A 65 -1.22 42.49 14.79
C GLN A 65 -0.37 43.63 14.19
N ASN A 66 0.70 43.30 13.46
CA ASN A 66 1.72 44.25 12.99
C ASN A 66 1.90 44.28 11.44
N ARG A 67 1.04 43.61 10.67
CA ARG A 67 1.01 43.61 9.19
C ARG A 67 -0.43 43.48 8.71
N ASP A 68 -0.67 43.76 7.44
CA ASP A 68 -1.98 43.59 6.83
C ASP A 68 -2.47 42.14 6.93
N ASP A 69 -3.75 42.00 7.25
CA ASP A 69 -4.45 40.72 7.22
C ASP A 69 -4.43 40.15 5.80
N PHE A 70 -4.06 38.87 5.67
CA PHE A 70 -3.90 38.24 4.36
C PHE A 70 -4.74 36.98 4.24
N VAL A 71 -5.61 36.95 3.22
CA VAL A 71 -6.45 35.80 2.88
C VAL A 71 -5.86 35.08 1.68
N GLU A 72 -5.53 33.79 1.86
CA GLU A 72 -5.04 32.93 0.78
C GLU A 72 -6.07 31.84 0.47
N VAL A 73 -6.58 31.82 -0.76
CA VAL A 73 -7.39 30.73 -1.27
C VAL A 73 -6.46 29.64 -1.81
N HIS A 74 -6.52 28.45 -1.22
CA HIS A 74 -5.65 27.33 -1.58
C HIS A 74 -6.28 26.41 -2.60
N LEU A 75 -7.61 26.29 -2.56
CA LEU A 75 -8.44 25.38 -3.34
C LEU A 75 -9.84 25.94 -3.45
N ASP A 76 -10.39 25.88 -4.66
CA ASP A 76 -11.83 26.04 -4.89
C ASP A 76 -12.55 24.69 -4.78
N PRO A 77 -13.80 24.69 -4.27
CA PRO A 77 -14.62 23.50 -4.21
C PRO A 77 -14.98 23.07 -5.63
N LEU A 78 -14.69 21.81 -5.94
CA LEU A 78 -14.97 21.20 -7.23
C LEU A 78 -15.31 19.73 -7.02
N PRO A 79 -16.30 19.17 -7.76
CA PRO A 79 -16.58 17.74 -7.71
C PRO A 79 -15.32 16.92 -7.97
N TYR A 80 -15.11 15.88 -7.16
CA TYR A 80 -13.94 15.02 -7.29
C TYR A 80 -14.30 13.63 -7.76
N THR A 81 -13.75 13.25 -8.91
CA THR A 81 -13.75 11.87 -9.39
C THR A 81 -12.37 11.26 -9.17
N PRO A 82 -12.21 10.25 -8.30
CA PRO A 82 -10.92 9.60 -8.09
C PRO A 82 -10.40 8.94 -9.37
N ARG A 83 -9.15 9.24 -9.74
CA ARG A 83 -8.47 8.48 -10.80
C ARG A 83 -8.20 7.07 -10.32
N LYS A 84 -8.89 6.09 -10.89
CA LYS A 84 -8.68 4.67 -10.60
C LYS A 84 -7.30 4.24 -11.09
N ASN A 85 -6.57 3.51 -10.25
CA ASN A 85 -5.33 2.85 -10.65
C ASN A 85 -5.64 1.40 -11.04
N THR A 86 -6.10 1.21 -12.28
CA THR A 86 -6.53 -0.08 -12.82
C THR A 86 -5.43 -1.14 -12.73
N LYS A 87 -4.16 -0.76 -12.90
CA LYS A 87 -3.00 -1.65 -12.76
C LYS A 87 -2.87 -2.19 -11.34
N ARG A 88 -2.95 -1.31 -10.32
CA ARG A 88 -2.86 -1.74 -8.92
C ARG A 88 -4.08 -2.56 -8.50
N GLN A 89 -5.26 -2.19 -8.98
CA GLN A 89 -6.50 -2.94 -8.75
C GLN A 89 -6.42 -4.35 -9.34
N GLY A 90 -6.03 -4.49 -10.61
CA GLY A 90 -5.87 -5.79 -11.25
C GLY A 90 -4.81 -6.66 -10.58
N ARG A 91 -3.70 -6.07 -10.11
CA ARG A 91 -2.70 -6.79 -9.31
C ARG A 91 -3.27 -7.32 -8.00
N LEU A 92 -4.09 -6.53 -7.31
CA LEU A 92 -4.73 -6.94 -6.05
C LEU A 92 -5.71 -8.10 -6.28
N LEU A 93 -6.56 -7.99 -7.31
CA LEU A 93 -7.51 -9.05 -7.66
C LEU A 93 -6.81 -10.35 -8.03
N ARG A 94 -5.81 -10.28 -8.90
CA ARG A 94 -5.01 -11.45 -9.29
C ARG A 94 -4.29 -12.09 -8.11
N GLU A 95 -3.85 -11.28 -7.15
CA GLU A 95 -3.20 -11.79 -5.96
C GLU A 95 -4.20 -12.57 -5.09
N PHE A 96 -5.43 -12.07 -4.94
CA PHE A 96 -6.49 -12.76 -4.22
C PHE A 96 -6.96 -14.03 -4.92
N GLU A 97 -7.15 -13.99 -6.25
CA GLU A 97 -7.57 -15.14 -7.06
C GLU A 97 -6.56 -16.30 -7.03
N LEU A 98 -5.27 -15.99 -7.00
CA LEU A 98 -4.21 -17.01 -7.01
C LEU A 98 -3.80 -17.48 -5.62
N ARG A 99 -4.20 -16.77 -4.56
CA ARG A 99 -3.84 -17.16 -3.19
C ARG A 99 -4.75 -18.28 -2.73
N VAL A 100 -4.15 -19.37 -2.27
CA VAL A 100 -4.88 -20.51 -1.70
C VAL A 100 -5.02 -20.33 -0.20
N GLY A 101 -6.25 -20.50 0.31
CA GLY A 101 -6.58 -20.34 1.72
C GLY A 101 -6.46 -18.90 2.24
N ASP A 102 -6.55 -18.74 3.56
CA ASP A 102 -6.29 -17.46 4.24
C ASP A 102 -5.05 -17.56 5.16
N PRO A 103 -3.84 -17.56 4.58
CA PRO A 103 -2.60 -17.75 5.33
C PRO A 103 -2.22 -16.53 6.18
N ASN A 104 -2.93 -15.40 6.06
CA ASN A 104 -2.57 -14.15 6.73
C ASN A 104 -3.67 -13.74 7.71
N GLN A 105 -3.61 -14.24 8.94
CA GLN A 105 -4.48 -13.76 10.00
C GLN A 105 -4.17 -12.29 10.35
N GLY A 106 -5.21 -11.49 10.49
CA GLY A 106 -5.08 -10.08 10.87
C GLY A 106 -4.46 -9.91 12.25
N GLY A 107 -3.69 -8.84 12.46
CA GLY A 107 -3.06 -8.51 13.75
C GLY A 107 -1.77 -9.27 14.05
N VAL A 108 -1.34 -10.19 13.19
CA VAL A 108 -0.05 -10.86 13.34
C VAL A 108 1.08 -9.86 13.08
N THR A 109 1.96 -9.69 14.07
CA THR A 109 3.19 -8.92 13.95
C THR A 109 4.38 -9.88 13.86
N ARG A 110 5.44 -9.48 13.14
CA ARG A 110 6.71 -10.23 12.99
C ARG A 110 6.66 -11.53 12.17
N ARG A 111 5.51 -11.96 11.63
CA ARG A 111 5.46 -13.03 10.61
C ARG A 111 5.43 -12.43 9.20
N SER A 112 6.12 -13.09 8.27
CA SER A 112 6.21 -12.65 6.89
C SER A 112 4.91 -12.94 6.13
N ILE A 113 4.30 -11.92 5.51
CA ILE A 113 3.02 -12.03 4.77
C ILE A 113 3.12 -13.05 3.63
N ILE A 114 2.25 -14.05 3.61
CA ILE A 114 2.16 -15.06 2.55
C ILE A 114 1.35 -14.50 1.38
N THR A 115 2.02 -14.23 0.27
CA THR A 115 1.39 -13.81 -0.98
C THR A 115 1.25 -15.00 -1.92
N ALA A 116 0.39 -14.90 -2.95
CA ALA A 116 0.33 -15.91 -4.00
C ALA A 116 1.71 -16.19 -4.64
N TYR A 117 2.56 -15.17 -4.79
CA TYR A 117 3.94 -15.37 -5.30
C TYR A 117 4.78 -16.22 -4.35
N ARG A 118 4.69 -15.98 -3.04
CA ARG A 118 5.42 -16.78 -2.06
C ARG A 118 4.90 -18.21 -2.00
N GLN A 119 3.59 -18.44 -2.09
CA GLN A 119 3.03 -19.79 -2.15
C GLN A 119 3.59 -20.57 -3.36
N ASP A 120 3.65 -19.94 -4.53
CA ASP A 120 4.26 -20.57 -5.71
C ASP A 120 5.76 -20.82 -5.54
N ALA A 121 6.48 -19.91 -4.88
CA ALA A 121 7.88 -20.15 -4.54
C ALA A 121 8.04 -21.31 -3.55
N LEU A 122 7.16 -21.43 -2.55
CA LEU A 122 7.15 -22.52 -1.58
C LEU A 122 6.85 -23.87 -2.25
N ARG A 123 5.92 -23.93 -3.22
CA ARG A 123 5.67 -25.14 -4.03
C ARG A 123 6.91 -25.59 -4.79
N CYS A 124 7.60 -24.65 -5.45
CA CYS A 124 8.86 -24.94 -6.12
C CYS A 124 9.94 -25.41 -5.14
N LEU A 125 10.03 -24.76 -3.97
CA LEU A 125 11.00 -25.07 -2.92
C LEU A 125 10.80 -26.48 -2.37
N GLN A 126 9.56 -26.84 -2.03
CA GLN A 126 9.22 -28.17 -1.54
C GLN A 126 9.56 -29.26 -2.56
N HIS A 127 9.16 -29.06 -3.82
CA HIS A 127 9.44 -30.05 -4.86
C HIS A 127 10.95 -30.26 -5.07
N LEU A 128 11.75 -29.19 -5.08
CA LEU A 128 13.21 -29.28 -5.20
C LEU A 128 13.87 -29.89 -3.96
N HIS A 129 13.28 -29.71 -2.78
CA HIS A 129 13.76 -30.36 -1.56
C HIS A 129 13.56 -31.88 -1.61
N GLU A 130 12.37 -32.32 -2.05
CA GLU A 130 12.00 -33.74 -2.11
C GLU A 130 12.70 -34.50 -3.24
N ASN A 131 12.90 -33.86 -4.41
CA ASN A 131 13.40 -34.51 -5.62
C ASN A 131 14.85 -34.14 -5.98
N GLY A 132 15.44 -33.17 -5.26
CA GLY A 132 16.78 -32.66 -5.54
C GLY A 132 16.85 -31.80 -6.81
N PRO A 133 18.05 -31.64 -7.40
CA PRO A 133 18.27 -30.77 -8.54
C PRO A 133 17.41 -31.14 -9.75
N THR A 134 16.47 -30.26 -10.13
CA THR A 134 15.45 -30.57 -11.14
C THR A 134 15.49 -29.57 -12.30
N LYS A 135 15.19 -30.04 -13.51
CA LYS A 135 15.04 -29.17 -14.68
C LYS A 135 13.81 -28.28 -14.52
N LEU A 136 13.92 -27.03 -14.94
CA LEU A 136 12.87 -26.03 -14.86
C LEU A 136 11.56 -26.47 -15.56
N ALA A 137 11.66 -27.18 -16.69
CA ALA A 137 10.51 -27.68 -17.42
C ALA A 137 9.74 -28.74 -16.62
N ASP A 138 10.48 -29.65 -15.98
CA ASP A 138 9.93 -30.75 -15.18
C ASP A 138 9.32 -30.19 -13.89
N LEU A 139 10.03 -29.29 -13.21
CA LEU A 139 9.56 -28.58 -12.02
C LEU A 139 8.25 -27.83 -12.27
N ARG A 140 8.15 -27.12 -13.40
CA ARG A 140 6.91 -26.39 -13.77
C ARG A 140 5.75 -27.35 -13.99
N THR A 141 6.01 -28.51 -14.59
CA THR A 141 5.00 -29.53 -14.86
C THR A 141 4.54 -30.18 -13.56
N ALA A 142 5.48 -30.53 -12.67
CA ALA A 142 5.20 -31.20 -11.41
C ALA A 142 4.47 -30.31 -10.39
N THR A 143 4.82 -29.02 -10.32
CA THR A 143 4.24 -28.07 -9.34
C THR A 143 3.02 -27.33 -9.87
N GLY A 144 2.76 -27.34 -11.18
CA GLY A 144 1.74 -26.51 -11.83
C GLY A 144 2.06 -25.01 -11.82
N VAL A 145 3.23 -24.60 -11.31
CA VAL A 145 3.60 -23.19 -11.16
C VAL A 145 4.09 -22.62 -12.50
N MET A 146 3.18 -22.04 -13.27
CA MET A 146 3.49 -21.51 -14.61
C MET A 146 4.61 -20.46 -14.64
N ARG A 147 4.77 -19.71 -13.54
CA ARG A 147 5.81 -18.67 -13.38
C ARG A 147 7.09 -19.16 -12.72
N ALA A 148 7.31 -20.47 -12.59
CA ALA A 148 8.48 -21.05 -11.92
C ALA A 148 9.79 -20.46 -12.46
N ALA A 149 9.88 -20.24 -13.78
CA ALA A 149 11.05 -19.66 -14.43
C ALA A 149 11.47 -18.32 -13.81
N GLY A 150 10.53 -17.38 -13.67
CA GLY A 150 10.80 -16.07 -13.07
C GLY A 150 11.11 -16.18 -11.59
N ILE A 151 10.41 -17.05 -10.85
CA ILE A 151 10.67 -17.28 -9.43
C ILE A 151 12.12 -17.72 -9.18
N LEU A 152 12.59 -18.70 -9.95
CA LEU A 152 13.92 -19.29 -9.79
C LEU A 152 15.04 -18.40 -10.34
N GLN A 153 14.74 -17.56 -11.34
CA GLN A 153 15.71 -16.64 -11.94
C GLN A 153 15.90 -15.37 -11.13
N ASP A 154 14.80 -14.77 -10.67
CA ASP A 154 14.83 -13.54 -9.88
C ASP A 154 15.30 -13.82 -8.45
N ASP A 155 14.99 -15.02 -7.93
CA ASP A 155 15.32 -15.54 -6.60
C ASP A 155 15.28 -14.46 -5.49
N HIS A 156 14.16 -13.75 -5.41
CA HIS A 156 13.99 -12.64 -4.46
C HIS A 156 14.23 -13.02 -2.99
N TYR A 157 14.18 -14.32 -2.67
CA TYR A 157 14.34 -14.84 -1.32
C TYR A 157 15.72 -15.47 -1.07
N GLY A 158 16.51 -15.76 -2.10
CA GLY A 158 17.78 -16.47 -1.94
C GLY A 158 17.60 -17.97 -1.68
N TRP A 159 16.50 -18.55 -2.12
CA TRP A 159 16.10 -19.94 -1.83
C TRP A 159 16.63 -20.93 -2.86
N PHE A 160 17.01 -20.46 -4.04
CA PHE A 160 17.31 -21.30 -5.18
C PHE A 160 18.67 -20.98 -5.74
N GLU A 161 19.33 -21.99 -6.31
CA GLU A 161 20.55 -21.76 -7.07
C GLU A 161 20.57 -22.62 -8.33
N ARG A 162 21.22 -22.10 -9.37
CA ARG A 162 21.31 -22.76 -10.67
C ARG A 162 22.61 -23.57 -10.75
N VAL A 163 22.48 -24.90 -10.81
CA VAL A 163 23.62 -25.82 -10.89
C VAL A 163 24.04 -26.17 -12.31
N ALA A 164 23.11 -26.10 -13.26
CA ALA A 164 23.38 -26.32 -14.67
C ALA A 164 22.39 -25.53 -15.54
N ARG A 165 22.50 -25.66 -16.86
CA ARG A 165 21.60 -24.95 -17.78
C ARG A 165 20.15 -25.40 -17.57
N GLY A 166 19.35 -24.53 -16.96
CA GLY A 166 17.94 -24.80 -16.67
C GLY A 166 17.70 -25.82 -15.56
N VAL A 167 18.71 -26.14 -14.75
CA VAL A 167 18.59 -27.05 -13.59
C VAL A 167 18.86 -26.26 -12.32
N TYR A 168 17.96 -26.39 -11.35
CA TYR A 168 17.99 -25.63 -10.10
C TYR A 168 17.93 -26.58 -8.90
N GLN A 169 18.53 -26.16 -7.79
CA GLN A 169 18.45 -26.81 -6.49
C GLN A 169 18.14 -25.77 -5.41
N ILE A 170 17.86 -26.25 -4.19
CA ILE A 170 17.65 -25.38 -3.03
C ILE A 170 18.98 -24.97 -2.40
N THR A 171 19.03 -23.74 -1.88
CA THR A 171 20.16 -23.27 -1.07
C THR A 171 19.98 -23.66 0.41
N PRO A 172 21.01 -23.54 1.26
CA PRO A 172 20.84 -23.70 2.71
C PRO A 172 19.77 -22.77 3.31
N LYS A 173 19.61 -21.57 2.75
CA LYS A 173 18.55 -20.63 3.13
C LYS A 173 17.17 -21.12 2.69
N GLY A 174 17.09 -21.76 1.52
CA GLY A 174 15.89 -22.46 1.07
C GLY A 174 15.49 -23.58 2.03
N THR A 175 16.44 -24.39 2.49
CA THR A 175 16.16 -25.44 3.49
C THR A 175 15.59 -24.86 4.77
N ALA A 176 16.20 -23.81 5.33
CA ALA A 176 15.69 -23.15 6.54
C ALA A 176 14.29 -22.53 6.35
N ALA A 177 13.96 -22.10 5.13
CA ALA A 177 12.65 -21.54 4.83
C ALA A 177 11.52 -22.59 4.85
N LEU A 178 11.82 -23.87 4.63
CA LEU A 178 10.81 -24.93 4.76
C LEU A 178 10.30 -25.01 6.21
N ASP A 179 11.20 -24.87 7.18
CA ASP A 179 10.84 -24.85 8.60
C ASP A 179 10.10 -23.55 8.97
N GLU A 180 10.58 -22.39 8.50
CA GLU A 180 9.95 -21.09 8.74
C GLU A 180 8.50 -21.05 8.22
N PHE A 181 8.25 -21.69 7.08
CA PHE A 181 6.96 -21.65 6.39
C PHE A 181 6.19 -22.98 6.45
N ALA A 182 6.50 -23.87 7.40
CA ALA A 182 5.85 -25.18 7.52
C ALA A 182 4.31 -25.09 7.61
N GLU A 183 3.78 -24.13 8.40
CA GLU A 183 2.33 -23.89 8.49
C GLU A 183 1.73 -23.48 7.13
N ALA A 184 2.44 -22.66 6.35
CA ALA A 184 1.97 -22.21 5.04
C ALA A 184 2.07 -23.31 3.98
N LEU A 185 3.10 -24.16 4.06
CA LEU A 185 3.28 -25.34 3.19
C LEU A 185 2.17 -26.39 3.41
N ALA A 186 1.75 -26.60 4.67
CA ALA A 186 0.63 -27.50 4.98
C ALA A 186 -0.72 -27.04 4.40
N ALA A 187 -0.83 -25.76 4.03
CA ALA A 187 -2.07 -25.15 3.56
C ALA A 187 -2.18 -25.01 2.03
N ILE A 188 -1.13 -25.37 1.26
CA ILE A 188 -1.03 -25.10 -0.19
C ILE A 188 -0.82 -26.33 -1.05
#